data_AF-A0A948B4T0-F1
#
_entry.id   AF-A0A948B4T0-F1
#
_cell.length_a   1.000
_cell.length_b   1.000
_cell.length_c   1.000
_cell.angle_alpha   90.00
_cell.angle_beta   90.00
_cell.angle_gamma   90.00
#
_symmetry.space_group_name_H-M   'P 1'
#
loop_
_entity.id
_entity.type
_entity.pdbx_description
1 polymer ?
#
loop_
_entity_poly.entity_id
_entity_poly.type
_entity_poly.pdbx_seq_one_letter_code
_entity_poly.pdbx_strand_id
1 'polypeptide(L)'
;MKNIFQKNLQLKAPGGNIYEWKSAETKFQVSRKGLYAIKIKASAKNAKQNNSTDDDDLKMVLDGFDFGKYENHQEKISWKGFGTSASWNGASLRGGIKTIHYFVTLEKGDHILRFFADNTPTLESIEVFEIEENNFELNNLKPSENIKSESKGIPWLSFVFLGSYTKSFVLGVNTKSAKTKGGTDGDNLKVVVNGKIWNNEQAQTSKKYKNFYFSGDLKEFDILTITNEDISNPIAFENAIELWYDEEPEISSLNILFFDNQEFLASIRSMVDLKSYIINIVNTIIAYFEVFNKPFSAQFIRHAIEDNPSPLIFHPNNALVKLIKKNPSYIKILEKLQEKIANGILKGEIWPKDFEHDETMKGQINFDSPDLATSLHGIKKIEYNAKSSGNNKFEVKFILFDIYDFQKEDTPSFLSGQFIKQSIINELDKGEDLGIIHNFEIEIHLNQTIYVH
;
A
#
# COMPACT_ATOMS: atom_id res chain seq x y z
N MET A 1 20.10 2.64 -24.70
CA MET A 1 18.81 1.97 -24.47
C MET A 1 18.25 1.45 -25.78
N LYS A 2 17.69 0.24 -25.79
CA LYS A 2 17.09 -0.37 -26.99
C LYS A 2 15.60 -0.62 -26.77
N ASN A 3 14.74 0.01 -27.57
CA ASN A 3 13.31 -0.29 -27.53
C ASN A 3 13.07 -1.70 -28.12
N ILE A 4 12.48 -2.58 -27.33
CA ILE A 4 12.18 -3.98 -27.72
C ILE A 4 10.68 -4.23 -27.91
N PHE A 5 9.83 -3.34 -27.42
CA PHE A 5 8.38 -3.45 -27.51
C PHE A 5 7.73 -2.07 -27.43
N GLN A 6 6.77 -1.79 -28.30
CA GLN A 6 5.98 -0.57 -28.26
C GLN A 6 4.54 -0.86 -28.68
N LYS A 7 3.59 -0.29 -27.94
CA LYS A 7 2.16 -0.35 -28.24
C LYS A 7 1.51 0.99 -27.92
N ASN A 8 1.00 1.66 -28.95
CA ASN A 8 0.16 2.85 -28.81
C ASN A 8 -1.30 2.38 -28.77
N LEU A 9 -2.00 2.66 -27.67
CA LEU A 9 -3.26 2.04 -27.32
C LEU A 9 -4.42 3.02 -27.41
N GLN A 10 -4.32 4.17 -26.72
CA GLN A 10 -5.43 5.11 -26.53
C GLN A 10 -6.73 4.39 -26.11
N LEU A 11 -6.58 3.39 -25.24
CA LEU A 11 -7.68 2.58 -24.75
C LEU A 11 -8.32 3.29 -23.57
N LYS A 12 -9.65 3.26 -23.49
CA LYS A 12 -10.42 3.72 -22.34
C LYS A 12 -11.06 2.52 -21.65
N ALA A 13 -10.95 2.44 -20.33
CA ALA A 13 -11.49 1.32 -19.58
C ALA A 13 -13.04 1.31 -19.64
N PRO A 14 -13.68 0.13 -19.70
CA PRO A 14 -15.13 0.02 -19.89
C PRO A 14 -16.01 0.53 -18.73
N GLY A 15 -15.44 0.88 -17.58
CA GLY A 15 -16.17 1.21 -16.36
C GLY A 15 -16.31 0.00 -15.43
N GLY A 16 -16.44 0.27 -14.13
CA GLY A 16 -16.55 -0.76 -13.08
C GLY A 16 -15.80 -0.36 -11.82
N ASN A 17 -15.90 -1.18 -10.78
CA ASN A 17 -15.19 -0.98 -9.52
C ASN A 17 -14.03 -1.97 -9.45
N ILE A 18 -12.81 -1.47 -9.71
CA ILE A 18 -11.54 -2.17 -9.46
C ILE A 18 -11.53 -3.57 -10.07
N TYR A 19 -11.66 -3.60 -11.38
CA TYR A 19 -11.74 -4.83 -12.16
C TYR A 19 -10.46 -5.02 -12.98
N GLU A 20 -10.13 -6.28 -13.25
CA GLU A 20 -9.09 -6.63 -14.20
C GLU A 20 -9.54 -6.23 -15.62
N TRP A 21 -8.82 -5.30 -16.22
CA TRP A 21 -9.08 -4.80 -17.56
C TRP A 21 -8.45 -5.70 -18.62
N LYS A 22 -9.09 -6.85 -18.87
CA LYS A 22 -8.56 -7.92 -19.75
C LYS A 22 -8.18 -7.48 -21.16
N SER A 23 -8.90 -6.52 -21.76
CA SER A 23 -8.57 -6.04 -23.11
C SER A 23 -7.34 -5.13 -23.17
N ALA A 24 -6.85 -4.63 -22.03
CA ALA A 24 -5.59 -3.91 -21.92
C ALA A 24 -4.39 -4.85 -21.63
N GLU A 25 -4.63 -6.13 -21.31
CA GLU A 25 -3.56 -7.11 -21.08
C GLU A 25 -2.58 -7.09 -22.25
N THR A 26 -1.29 -7.02 -21.93
CA THR A 26 -0.23 -6.89 -22.91
C THR A 26 0.88 -7.87 -22.60
N LYS A 27 1.20 -8.71 -23.58
CA LYS A 27 2.31 -9.66 -23.53
C LYS A 27 3.48 -9.14 -24.34
N PHE A 28 4.68 -9.33 -23.84
CA PHE A 28 5.91 -9.04 -24.55
C PHE A 28 6.97 -10.10 -24.22
N GLN A 29 7.95 -10.25 -25.11
CA GLN A 29 9.01 -11.23 -24.95
C GLN A 29 10.35 -10.52 -24.81
N VAL A 30 11.19 -11.01 -23.90
CA VAL A 30 12.57 -10.53 -23.75
C VAL A 30 13.55 -11.63 -24.17
N SER A 31 14.57 -11.23 -24.92
CA SER A 31 15.49 -12.17 -25.59
C SER A 31 16.60 -12.71 -24.68
N ARG A 32 16.92 -11.99 -23.60
CA ARG A 32 17.91 -12.36 -22.59
C ARG A 32 17.47 -11.83 -21.22
N LYS A 33 18.07 -12.39 -20.17
CA LYS A 33 17.92 -11.86 -18.81
C LYS A 33 18.66 -10.52 -18.72
N GLY A 34 18.07 -9.51 -18.07
CA GLY A 34 18.71 -8.21 -17.88
C GLY A 34 17.81 -7.16 -17.24
N LEU A 35 18.33 -5.94 -17.10
CA LEU A 35 17.60 -4.78 -16.62
C LEU A 35 16.79 -4.16 -17.76
N TYR A 36 15.51 -3.90 -17.49
CA TYR A 36 14.57 -3.30 -18.43
C TYR A 36 13.87 -2.11 -17.78
N ALA A 37 13.50 -1.13 -18.62
CA ALA A 37 12.60 -0.06 -18.26
C ALA A 37 11.27 -0.24 -19.00
N ILE A 38 10.17 -0.40 -18.27
CA ILE A 38 8.82 -0.43 -18.84
C ILE A 38 8.22 0.95 -18.62
N LYS A 39 7.99 1.68 -19.70
CA LYS A 39 7.39 3.00 -19.70
C LYS A 39 5.91 2.89 -20.03
N ILE A 40 5.05 3.34 -19.12
CA ILE A 40 3.60 3.35 -19.33
C ILE A 40 3.10 4.77 -19.17
N LYS A 41 2.26 5.22 -20.11
CA LYS A 41 1.62 6.53 -20.09
C LYS A 41 0.11 6.34 -20.02
N ALA A 42 -0.53 7.00 -19.06
CA ALA A 42 -1.98 6.94 -18.87
C ALA A 42 -2.50 8.21 -18.18
N SER A 43 -3.81 8.40 -18.23
CA SER A 43 -4.53 9.49 -17.56
C SER A 43 -5.75 8.98 -16.81
N ALA A 44 -6.11 9.71 -15.76
CA ALA A 44 -7.23 9.38 -14.89
C ALA A 44 -7.93 10.68 -14.44
N LYS A 45 -9.26 10.73 -14.55
CA LYS A 45 -10.07 11.91 -14.19
C LYS A 45 -10.53 11.85 -12.75
N ASN A 46 -10.68 13.02 -12.13
CA ASN A 46 -11.30 13.08 -10.81
C ASN A 46 -12.83 12.94 -10.90
N ALA A 47 -13.45 12.70 -9.74
CA ALA A 47 -14.90 12.59 -9.58
C ALA A 47 -15.68 13.75 -10.23
N LYS A 48 -15.21 14.99 -10.07
CA LYS A 48 -15.84 16.19 -10.65
C LYS A 48 -15.84 16.16 -12.18
N GLN A 49 -14.74 15.78 -12.81
CA GLN A 49 -14.63 15.67 -14.27
C GLN A 49 -15.46 14.51 -14.84
N ASN A 50 -15.68 13.48 -14.03
CA ASN A 50 -16.54 12.36 -14.36
C ASN A 50 -18.03 12.63 -14.11
N ASN A 51 -18.39 13.74 -13.45
CA ASN A 51 -19.74 13.94 -12.89
C ASN A 51 -20.18 12.74 -12.02
N SER A 52 -19.23 12.18 -11.27
CA SER A 52 -19.39 11.00 -10.42
C SER A 52 -19.05 11.36 -8.97
N THR A 53 -19.38 10.47 -8.03
CA THR A 53 -18.87 10.51 -6.66
C THR A 53 -17.48 9.89 -6.52
N ASP A 54 -17.00 9.26 -7.59
CA ASP A 54 -15.81 8.41 -7.62
C ASP A 54 -14.91 8.81 -8.79
N ASP A 55 -13.60 8.71 -8.60
CA ASP A 55 -12.56 9.05 -9.57
C ASP A 55 -12.14 7.85 -10.44
N ASP A 56 -11.52 8.12 -11.58
CA ASP A 56 -10.86 7.06 -12.34
C ASP A 56 -9.55 6.68 -11.65
N ASP A 57 -9.24 5.39 -11.58
CA ASP A 57 -7.92 4.93 -11.11
C ASP A 57 -7.40 3.79 -11.99
N LEU A 58 -6.07 3.71 -12.15
CA LEU A 58 -5.41 2.63 -12.88
C LEU A 58 -4.17 2.16 -12.14
N LYS A 59 -3.92 0.85 -12.13
CA LYS A 59 -2.65 0.25 -11.72
C LYS A 59 -2.25 -0.89 -12.66
N MET A 60 -0.98 -1.28 -12.60
CA MET A 60 -0.40 -2.32 -13.43
C MET A 60 0.21 -3.42 -12.56
N VAL A 61 0.05 -4.67 -13.00
CA VAL A 61 0.64 -5.88 -12.41
C VAL A 61 1.52 -6.54 -13.46
N LEU A 62 2.80 -6.78 -13.13
CA LEU A 62 3.77 -7.45 -14.00
C LEU A 62 4.00 -8.87 -13.50
N ASP A 63 3.67 -9.88 -14.31
CA ASP A 63 3.85 -11.30 -13.98
C ASP A 63 3.26 -11.71 -12.60
N GLY A 64 2.18 -11.03 -12.19
CA GLY A 64 1.56 -11.22 -10.88
C GLY A 64 2.09 -10.35 -9.75
N PHE A 65 3.19 -9.63 -9.96
CA PHE A 65 3.70 -8.64 -9.01
C PHE A 65 2.91 -7.32 -9.10
N ASP A 66 2.26 -6.94 -7.99
CA ASP A 66 1.52 -5.68 -7.84
C ASP A 66 2.41 -4.60 -7.23
N PHE A 67 2.62 -3.50 -7.94
CA PHE A 67 3.51 -2.41 -7.54
C PHE A 67 2.80 -1.41 -6.60
N GLY A 68 3.59 -0.66 -5.84
CA GLY A 68 3.16 0.36 -4.89
C GLY A 68 2.68 -0.18 -3.55
N LYS A 69 2.67 -1.51 -3.35
CA LYS A 69 2.20 -2.14 -2.10
C LYS A 69 3.01 -1.70 -0.88
N TYR A 70 4.30 -1.39 -1.06
CA TYR A 70 5.24 -1.10 0.03
C TYR A 70 5.59 0.38 0.16
N GLU A 71 4.88 1.25 -0.56
CA GLU A 71 5.14 2.69 -0.48
C GLU A 71 4.57 3.26 0.82
N ASN A 72 5.44 3.87 1.64
CA ASN A 72 5.07 4.48 2.91
C ASN A 72 4.48 5.88 2.70
N HIS A 73 3.23 5.98 2.26
CA HIS A 73 2.58 7.27 2.11
C HIS A 73 2.27 7.93 3.46
N GLN A 74 2.52 9.24 3.52
CA GLN A 74 2.12 10.07 4.66
C GLN A 74 0.61 10.35 4.71
N GLU A 75 -0.09 10.20 3.58
CA GLU A 75 -1.55 10.32 3.49
C GLU A 75 -2.19 8.92 3.47
N LYS A 76 -3.45 8.81 3.91
CA LYS A 76 -4.19 7.53 3.87
C LYS A 76 -4.27 7.05 2.41
N ILE A 77 -3.47 6.04 2.07
CA ILE A 77 -3.60 5.31 0.81
C ILE A 77 -4.98 4.68 0.78
N SER A 78 -5.66 4.70 -0.36
CA SER A 78 -6.81 3.82 -0.51
C SER A 78 -6.28 2.38 -0.41
N TRP A 79 -6.91 1.56 0.42
CA TRP A 79 -6.48 0.21 0.82
C TRP A 79 -6.35 -0.81 -0.33
N LYS A 80 -6.37 -0.38 -1.59
CA LYS A 80 -6.47 -1.23 -2.79
C LYS A 80 -5.33 -1.04 -3.79
N GLY A 81 -4.27 -0.31 -3.42
CA GLY A 81 -3.09 -0.10 -4.26
C GLY A 81 -3.24 1.03 -5.29
N PHE A 82 -4.20 1.95 -5.08
CA PHE A 82 -4.28 3.21 -5.81
C PHE A 82 -3.78 4.37 -4.95
N GLY A 83 -3.32 5.44 -5.60
CA GLY A 83 -2.73 6.59 -4.91
C GLY A 83 -1.24 6.42 -4.59
N THR A 84 -0.59 5.42 -5.20
CA THR A 84 0.85 5.15 -5.13
C THR A 84 1.61 5.76 -6.31
N SER A 85 2.92 5.89 -6.17
CA SER A 85 3.84 6.26 -7.26
C SER A 85 3.73 5.30 -8.46
N ALA A 86 3.32 4.05 -8.22
CA ALA A 86 3.09 3.03 -9.23
C ALA A 86 1.66 3.01 -9.82
N SER A 87 0.82 4.02 -9.53
CA SER A 87 -0.56 4.08 -10.00
C SER A 87 -0.89 5.42 -10.66
N TRP A 88 -1.99 5.44 -11.42
CA TRP A 88 -2.62 6.65 -11.94
C TRP A 88 -3.88 6.91 -11.14
N ASN A 89 -3.84 7.91 -10.26
CA ASN A 89 -4.95 8.25 -9.38
C ASN A 89 -5.71 9.48 -9.88
N GLY A 90 -7.02 9.37 -10.06
CA GLY A 90 -7.84 10.42 -10.65
C GLY A 90 -7.95 11.67 -9.78
N ALA A 91 -8.07 11.53 -8.46
CA ALA A 91 -8.10 12.65 -7.52
C ALA A 91 -6.85 13.54 -7.60
N SER A 92 -5.67 12.93 -7.77
CA SER A 92 -4.39 13.65 -7.90
C SER A 92 -4.12 14.12 -9.34
N LEU A 93 -4.39 13.28 -10.35
CA LEU A 93 -4.09 13.60 -11.75
C LEU A 93 -5.06 14.60 -12.37
N ARG A 94 -6.33 14.59 -11.96
CA ARG A 94 -7.35 15.51 -12.46
C ARG A 94 -7.42 15.55 -13.99
N GLY A 95 -7.41 14.38 -14.61
CA GLY A 95 -7.45 14.20 -16.07
C GLY A 95 -6.08 14.35 -16.75
N GLY A 96 -5.05 14.74 -16.00
CA GLY A 96 -3.68 14.83 -16.47
C GLY A 96 -3.04 13.49 -16.75
N ILE A 97 -1.93 13.57 -17.47
CA ILE A 97 -1.16 12.39 -17.88
C ILE A 97 0.06 12.23 -16.98
N LYS A 98 0.19 11.01 -16.45
CA LYS A 98 1.40 10.57 -15.76
C LYS A 98 2.11 9.48 -16.55
N THR A 99 3.44 9.54 -16.56
CA THR A 99 4.29 8.51 -17.12
C THR A 99 5.04 7.80 -16.01
N ILE A 100 4.93 6.47 -15.94
CA ILE A 100 5.64 5.64 -14.97
C ILE A 100 6.70 4.83 -15.70
N HIS A 101 7.93 4.89 -15.22
CA HIS A 101 9.05 4.07 -15.65
C HIS A 101 9.31 3.01 -14.58
N TYR A 102 8.99 1.75 -14.88
CA TYR A 102 9.30 0.61 -14.02
C TYR A 102 10.65 0.03 -14.42
N PHE A 103 11.62 0.10 -13.53
CA PHE A 103 12.93 -0.53 -13.67
C PHE A 103 12.88 -1.89 -13.00
N VAL A 104 13.00 -2.93 -13.81
CA VAL A 104 12.77 -4.32 -13.42
C VAL A 104 13.82 -5.20 -14.07
N THR A 105 14.27 -6.25 -13.39
CA THR A 105 14.99 -7.33 -14.09
C THR A 105 14.04 -8.42 -14.50
N LEU A 106 14.13 -8.75 -15.77
CA LEU A 106 13.31 -9.77 -16.39
C LEU A 106 14.19 -10.96 -16.74
N GLU A 107 13.66 -12.16 -16.51
CA GLU A 107 14.23 -13.40 -17.03
C GLU A 107 14.01 -13.49 -18.53
N LYS A 108 14.80 -14.31 -19.24
CA LYS A 108 14.51 -14.57 -20.66
C LYS A 108 13.15 -15.28 -20.78
N GLY A 109 12.22 -14.72 -21.55
CA GLY A 109 10.93 -15.37 -21.78
C GLY A 109 9.80 -14.40 -22.09
N ASP A 110 8.58 -14.90 -21.90
CA ASP A 110 7.35 -14.14 -22.06
C ASP A 110 6.96 -13.51 -20.73
N HIS A 111 6.54 -12.25 -20.80
CA HIS A 111 6.08 -11.46 -19.67
C HIS A 111 4.70 -10.89 -19.96
N ILE A 112 3.92 -10.67 -18.90
CA ILE A 112 2.53 -10.22 -18.98
C ILE A 112 2.34 -8.99 -18.11
N LEU A 113 1.84 -7.92 -18.73
CA LEU A 113 1.28 -6.75 -18.06
C LEU A 113 -0.23 -6.91 -17.97
N ARG A 114 -0.75 -6.91 -16.74
CA ARG A 114 -2.19 -6.83 -16.45
C ARG A 114 -2.51 -5.46 -15.88
N PHE A 115 -3.72 -4.99 -16.13
CA PHE A 115 -4.17 -3.69 -15.67
C PHE A 115 -5.43 -3.84 -14.84
N PHE A 116 -5.51 -3.11 -13.74
CA PHE A 116 -6.70 -3.03 -12.91
C PHE A 116 -7.18 -1.59 -12.90
N ALA A 117 -8.44 -1.39 -13.26
CA ALA A 117 -9.03 -0.08 -13.43
C ALA A 117 -10.20 0.11 -12.48
N ASP A 118 -10.31 1.31 -11.93
CA ASP A 118 -11.53 1.84 -11.32
C ASP A 118 -12.13 2.90 -12.24
N ASN A 119 -13.43 2.82 -12.49
CA ASN A 119 -14.13 3.62 -13.48
C ASN A 119 -13.50 3.55 -14.88
N THR A 120 -13.15 4.69 -15.49
CA THR A 120 -12.85 4.79 -16.94
C THR A 120 -11.52 5.48 -17.28
N PRO A 121 -10.39 5.14 -16.64
CA PRO A 121 -9.08 5.70 -16.97
C PRO A 121 -8.69 5.39 -18.43
N THR A 122 -7.72 6.14 -18.95
CA THR A 122 -7.21 6.00 -20.32
C THR A 122 -5.77 5.53 -20.32
N LEU A 123 -5.50 4.39 -20.95
CA LEU A 123 -4.16 3.85 -21.19
C LEU A 123 -3.66 4.28 -22.57
N GLU A 124 -2.66 5.15 -22.61
CA GLU A 124 -2.19 5.76 -23.86
C GLU A 124 -1.15 4.90 -24.58
N SER A 125 -0.09 4.50 -23.87
CA SER A 125 1.02 3.76 -24.48
C SER A 125 1.79 2.90 -23.49
N ILE A 126 2.40 1.84 -24.02
CA ILE A 126 3.33 0.96 -23.34
C ILE A 126 4.59 0.87 -24.21
N GLU A 127 5.75 1.07 -23.62
CA GLU A 127 7.05 0.90 -24.25
C GLU A 127 7.96 0.10 -23.32
N VAL A 128 8.77 -0.81 -23.86
CA VAL A 128 9.76 -1.58 -23.08
C VAL A 128 11.13 -1.37 -23.68
N PHE A 129 12.07 -0.95 -22.83
CA PHE A 129 13.44 -0.68 -23.18
C PHE A 129 14.38 -1.62 -22.45
N GLU A 130 15.35 -2.14 -23.17
CA GLU A 130 16.50 -2.82 -22.61
C GLU A 130 17.57 -1.78 -22.22
N ILE A 131 18.07 -1.91 -20.99
CA ILE A 131 19.10 -1.05 -20.41
C ILE A 131 20.44 -1.78 -20.51
N GLU A 132 21.25 -1.43 -21.52
CA GLU A 132 22.53 -2.10 -21.81
C GLU A 132 23.72 -1.45 -21.08
N GLU A 133 23.64 -0.14 -20.89
CA GLU A 133 24.58 0.64 -20.09
C GLU A 133 23.89 0.88 -18.74
N ASN A 134 24.61 0.84 -17.62
CA ASN A 134 24.05 1.03 -16.26
C ASN A 134 23.60 2.50 -16.02
N ASN A 135 22.97 3.11 -17.01
CA ASN A 135 22.58 4.50 -17.10
C ASN A 135 21.25 4.61 -17.85
N PHE A 136 20.36 5.45 -17.33
CA PHE A 136 19.11 5.85 -17.99
C PHE A 136 19.01 7.37 -17.98
N GLU A 137 18.79 7.96 -19.15
CA GLU A 137 18.78 9.41 -19.31
C GLU A 137 17.51 9.91 -19.97
N LEU A 138 16.97 11.01 -19.45
CA LEU A 138 15.92 11.82 -20.07
C LEU A 138 16.33 13.29 -20.02
N ASN A 139 16.01 14.05 -21.08
CA ASN A 139 16.40 15.46 -21.17
C ASN A 139 15.25 16.30 -21.74
N ASN A 140 15.23 17.59 -21.37
CA ASN A 140 14.30 18.59 -21.87
C ASN A 140 12.82 18.19 -21.76
N LEU A 141 12.43 17.60 -20.62
CA LEU A 141 11.05 17.20 -20.38
C LEU A 141 10.24 18.39 -19.85
N LYS A 142 9.00 18.51 -20.33
CA LYS A 142 8.00 19.47 -19.83
C LYS A 142 6.68 18.76 -19.61
N PRO A 143 5.88 19.18 -18.62
CA PRO A 143 4.50 18.72 -18.50
C PRO A 143 3.75 18.98 -19.82
N SER A 144 2.98 18.00 -20.30
CA SER A 144 2.24 18.13 -21.55
C SER A 144 0.97 18.98 -21.42
N GLU A 145 0.55 19.26 -20.19
CA GLU A 145 -0.73 19.90 -19.90
C GLU A 145 -0.58 20.97 -18.82
N ASN A 146 -1.14 22.15 -19.09
CA ASN A 146 -1.23 23.23 -18.13
C ASN A 146 -2.51 23.05 -17.28
N ILE A 147 -2.45 22.07 -16.39
CA ILE A 147 -3.50 21.85 -15.39
C ILE A 147 -3.14 22.68 -14.17
N LYS A 148 -4.07 23.54 -13.75
CA LYS A 148 -3.90 24.34 -12.53
C LYS A 148 -3.90 23.44 -11.30
N SER A 149 -2.77 23.43 -10.58
CA SER A 149 -2.67 22.76 -9.29
C SER A 149 -3.06 23.74 -8.18
N GLU A 150 -3.96 23.34 -7.27
CA GLU A 150 -4.31 24.15 -6.10
C GLU A 150 -3.28 23.89 -4.99
N SER A 151 -2.01 24.24 -5.23
CA SER A 151 -0.85 24.15 -4.30
C SER A 151 -0.28 22.77 -3.96
N LYS A 152 -0.91 21.67 -4.39
CA LYS A 152 -0.43 20.31 -4.11
C LYS A 152 0.54 19.75 -5.15
N GLY A 153 0.62 20.39 -6.31
CA GLY A 153 1.24 19.84 -7.51
C GLY A 153 0.39 18.74 -8.16
N ILE A 154 0.82 18.28 -9.33
CA ILE A 154 0.20 17.19 -10.10
C ILE A 154 1.27 16.13 -10.38
N PRO A 155 1.03 14.85 -10.07
CA PRO A 155 1.96 13.79 -10.41
C PRO A 155 2.21 13.75 -11.92
N TRP A 156 3.48 13.70 -12.34
CA TRP A 156 3.85 13.72 -13.76
C TRP A 156 4.73 12.56 -14.17
N LEU A 157 5.80 12.31 -13.41
CA LEU A 157 6.75 11.24 -13.69
C LEU A 157 6.94 10.40 -12.43
N SER A 158 6.94 9.08 -12.58
CA SER A 158 7.36 8.16 -11.54
C SER A 158 8.43 7.22 -12.05
N PHE A 159 9.36 6.90 -11.17
CA PHE A 159 10.45 5.96 -11.39
C PHE A 159 10.34 4.92 -10.30
N VAL A 160 9.89 3.72 -10.66
CA VAL A 160 9.62 2.62 -9.74
C VAL A 160 10.69 1.56 -9.94
N PHE A 161 11.33 1.15 -8.86
CA PHE A 161 12.49 0.28 -8.87
C PHE A 161 12.14 -1.03 -8.18
N LEU A 162 12.12 -2.14 -8.93
CA LEU A 162 11.83 -3.46 -8.39
C LEU A 162 13.11 -4.30 -8.38
N GLY A 163 13.65 -4.49 -7.18
CA GLY A 163 14.94 -5.16 -6.98
C GLY A 163 16.15 -4.39 -7.54
N SER A 164 15.95 -3.38 -8.40
CA SER A 164 17.02 -2.57 -9.01
C SER A 164 17.46 -1.48 -8.07
N TYR A 165 18.64 -1.61 -7.50
CA TYR A 165 19.27 -0.53 -6.76
C TYR A 165 19.83 0.49 -7.74
N THR A 166 19.44 1.74 -7.54
CA THR A 166 20.06 2.88 -8.21
C THR A 166 21.25 3.32 -7.39
N LYS A 167 22.42 3.42 -8.01
CA LYS A 167 23.58 4.07 -7.40
C LYS A 167 23.29 5.55 -7.12
N SER A 168 22.65 6.23 -8.07
CA SER A 168 22.23 7.62 -7.91
C SER A 168 21.13 7.99 -8.89
N PHE A 169 20.23 8.85 -8.44
CA PHE A 169 19.25 9.55 -9.25
C PHE A 169 19.61 11.04 -9.24
N VAL A 170 20.03 11.57 -10.38
CA VAL A 170 20.47 12.96 -10.55
C VAL A 170 19.43 13.70 -11.40
N LEU A 171 18.86 14.75 -10.84
CA LEU A 171 17.76 15.51 -11.43
C LEU A 171 18.15 16.97 -11.58
N GLY A 172 18.25 17.41 -12.83
CA GLY A 172 18.45 18.80 -13.23
C GLY A 172 17.14 19.48 -13.61
N VAL A 173 16.81 20.61 -12.98
CA VAL A 173 15.52 21.30 -13.19
C VAL A 173 15.73 22.79 -13.42
N ASN A 174 15.09 23.32 -14.47
CA ASN A 174 14.97 24.74 -14.73
C ASN A 174 13.58 25.22 -14.29
N THR A 175 13.53 26.20 -13.40
CA THR A 175 12.30 26.85 -12.93
C THR A 175 12.33 28.35 -13.16
N LYS A 176 11.21 28.99 -13.50
CA LYS A 176 11.12 30.45 -13.61
C LYS A 176 10.27 31.03 -12.48
N SER A 177 10.73 32.14 -11.91
CA SER A 177 9.94 32.88 -10.92
C SER A 177 8.65 33.43 -11.53
N ALA A 178 7.65 33.67 -10.67
CA ALA A 178 6.41 34.37 -11.03
C ALA A 178 6.72 35.71 -11.72
N LYS A 179 7.73 36.44 -11.20
CA LYS A 179 8.18 37.72 -11.75
C LYS A 179 8.76 37.57 -13.16
N THR A 180 9.57 36.55 -13.41
CA THR A 180 10.22 36.30 -14.71
C THR A 180 9.19 35.94 -15.78
N LYS A 181 8.17 35.15 -15.43
CA LYS A 181 7.08 34.76 -16.35
C LYS A 181 5.92 35.75 -16.43
N GLY A 182 5.90 36.79 -15.60
CA GLY A 182 4.80 37.76 -15.53
C GLY A 182 3.50 37.19 -14.96
N GLY A 183 3.59 36.19 -14.08
CA GLY A 183 2.46 35.50 -13.45
C GLY A 183 2.38 35.69 -11.93
N THR A 184 1.49 34.95 -11.28
CA THR A 184 1.33 34.95 -9.81
C THR A 184 2.15 33.88 -9.11
N ASP A 185 2.47 32.78 -9.82
CA ASP A 185 3.14 31.62 -9.27
C ASP A 185 4.31 31.19 -10.17
N GLY A 186 5.46 30.97 -9.55
CA GLY A 186 6.65 30.42 -10.22
C GLY A 186 6.49 28.95 -10.56
N ASP A 187 7.36 28.45 -11.43
CA ASP A 187 7.40 27.03 -11.78
C ASP A 187 7.98 26.23 -10.60
N ASN A 188 7.30 25.17 -10.16
CA ASN A 188 7.74 24.39 -9.00
C ASN A 188 7.75 22.89 -9.29
N LEU A 189 8.72 22.19 -8.74
CA LEU A 189 8.82 20.73 -8.79
C LEU A 189 8.99 20.16 -7.38
N LYS A 190 8.02 19.34 -7.00
CA LYS A 190 8.01 18.56 -5.76
C LYS A 190 8.58 17.16 -6.07
N VAL A 191 9.41 16.69 -5.16
CA VAL A 191 10.04 15.36 -5.24
C VAL A 191 9.52 14.52 -4.08
N VAL A 192 9.04 13.33 -4.39
CA VAL A 192 8.55 12.35 -3.40
C VAL A 192 9.41 11.11 -3.53
N VAL A 193 9.93 10.62 -2.41
CA VAL A 193 10.74 9.39 -2.33
C VAL A 193 10.00 8.43 -1.40
N ASN A 194 9.60 7.28 -1.91
CA ASN A 194 8.85 6.24 -1.17
C ASN A 194 7.66 6.82 -0.38
N GLY A 195 6.81 7.61 -1.04
CA GLY A 195 5.63 8.24 -0.43
C GLY A 195 5.91 9.43 0.50
N LYS A 196 7.18 9.78 0.74
CA LYS A 196 7.58 10.91 1.59
C LYS A 196 8.08 12.09 0.77
N ILE A 197 7.63 13.29 1.12
CA ILE A 197 8.09 14.52 0.48
C ILE A 197 9.57 14.73 0.82
N TRP A 198 10.40 14.85 -0.22
CA TRP A 198 11.80 15.20 -0.08
C TRP A 198 11.94 16.72 0.00
N ASN A 199 12.16 17.22 1.21
CA ASN A 199 12.20 18.66 1.46
C ASN A 199 13.59 19.22 1.17
N ASN A 200 13.63 20.44 0.65
CA ASN A 200 14.86 21.20 0.55
C ASN A 200 15.13 21.90 1.90
N GLU A 201 16.11 21.42 2.68
CA GLU A 201 16.47 22.00 3.97
C GLU A 201 16.95 23.46 3.89
N GLN A 202 17.41 23.89 2.71
CA GLN A 202 17.89 25.24 2.45
C GLN A 202 16.77 26.18 1.99
N ALA A 203 15.60 25.66 1.62
CA ALA A 203 14.45 26.47 1.27
C ALA A 203 13.94 27.20 2.53
N GLN A 204 13.92 28.54 2.48
CA GLN A 204 13.36 29.35 3.57
C GLN A 204 11.93 28.88 3.86
N THR A 205 11.58 28.75 5.15
CA THR A 205 10.41 28.08 5.75
C THR A 205 9.03 28.68 5.39
N SER A 206 8.92 29.36 4.26
CA SER A 206 7.66 29.76 3.65
C SER A 206 6.73 28.55 3.57
N LYS A 207 5.59 28.63 4.27
CA LYS A 207 4.53 27.61 4.20
C LYS A 207 4.05 27.35 2.76
N LYS A 208 4.25 28.30 1.84
CA LYS A 208 3.88 28.19 0.42
C LYS A 208 4.76 27.18 -0.33
N TYR A 209 6.06 27.13 -0.04
CA TYR A 209 7.03 26.35 -0.84
C TYR A 209 7.57 25.11 -0.12
N LYS A 210 7.16 24.88 1.13
CA LYS A 210 7.69 23.79 1.98
C LYS A 210 7.59 22.38 1.38
N ASN A 211 6.74 22.16 0.38
CA ASN A 211 6.53 20.86 -0.26
C ASN A 211 7.25 20.74 -1.61
N PHE A 212 7.87 21.81 -2.12
CA PHE A 212 8.55 21.84 -3.40
C PHE A 212 10.06 21.87 -3.16
N TYR A 213 10.78 20.96 -3.80
CA TYR A 213 12.23 20.94 -3.71
C TYR A 213 12.83 22.06 -4.58
N PHE A 214 12.30 22.18 -5.80
CA PHE A 214 12.62 23.24 -6.76
C PHE A 214 11.45 24.23 -6.80
N SER A 215 11.74 25.51 -6.61
CA SER A 215 10.75 26.57 -6.71
C SER A 215 11.34 27.76 -7.42
N GLY A 216 10.71 28.21 -8.50
CA GLY A 216 11.16 29.35 -9.28
C GLY A 216 11.17 30.66 -8.52
N ASP A 217 10.41 30.78 -7.42
CA ASP A 217 10.40 31.96 -6.55
C ASP A 217 11.50 31.93 -5.47
N LEU A 218 12.18 30.79 -5.30
CA LEU A 218 13.32 30.63 -4.41
C LEU A 218 14.64 30.64 -5.22
N LYS A 219 15.77 30.82 -4.54
CA LYS A 219 17.09 30.88 -5.19
C LYS A 219 17.39 29.53 -5.88
N GLU A 220 18.00 29.62 -7.06
CA GLU A 220 18.23 28.53 -8.02
C GLU A 220 19.00 27.36 -7.39
N PHE A 221 18.35 26.20 -7.30
CA PHE A 221 19.00 24.90 -7.20
C PHE A 221 18.78 24.22 -8.54
N ASP A 222 19.87 23.98 -9.26
CA ASP A 222 19.72 23.39 -10.59
C ASP A 222 19.73 21.87 -10.53
N ILE A 223 20.27 21.26 -9.46
CA ILE A 223 20.53 19.81 -9.39
C ILE A 223 20.16 19.25 -8.01
N LEU A 224 19.40 18.15 -8.00
CA LEU A 224 19.19 17.26 -6.87
C LEU A 224 19.90 15.93 -7.17
N THR A 225 20.60 15.37 -6.18
CA THR A 225 21.11 14.00 -6.22
C THR A 225 20.50 13.22 -5.08
N ILE A 226 19.89 12.08 -5.41
CA ILE A 226 19.39 11.10 -4.44
C ILE A 226 20.26 9.85 -4.59
N THR A 227 20.88 9.41 -3.51
CA THR A 227 21.75 8.23 -3.47
C THR A 227 20.97 6.96 -3.21
N ASN A 228 21.62 5.80 -3.33
CA ASN A 228 21.02 4.53 -2.94
C ASN A 228 20.57 4.55 -1.47
N GLU A 229 21.43 5.08 -0.58
CA GLU A 229 21.17 5.15 0.85
C GLU A 229 19.92 5.97 1.19
N ASP A 230 19.67 7.04 0.43
CA ASP A 230 18.48 7.89 0.58
C ASP A 230 17.19 7.14 0.21
N ILE A 231 17.26 6.28 -0.82
CA ILE A 231 16.13 5.53 -1.36
C ILE A 231 15.87 4.27 -0.52
N SER A 232 16.92 3.55 -0.13
CA SER A 232 16.81 2.25 0.53
C SER A 232 16.58 2.33 2.04
N ASN A 233 16.15 3.48 2.59
CA ASN A 233 15.90 3.63 4.01
C ASN A 233 14.45 4.08 4.30
N PRO A 234 13.58 3.18 4.82
CA PRO A 234 13.86 1.79 5.16
C PRO A 234 14.09 0.91 3.92
N ILE A 235 14.76 -0.23 4.11
CA ILE A 235 15.00 -1.19 3.02
C ILE A 235 13.65 -1.72 2.56
N ALA A 236 13.23 -1.35 1.36
CA ALA A 236 12.03 -1.84 0.72
C ALA A 236 12.38 -2.65 -0.54
N PHE A 237 11.56 -3.66 -0.84
CA PHE A 237 11.68 -4.47 -2.06
C PHE A 237 11.42 -3.65 -3.33
N GLU A 238 10.52 -2.69 -3.18
CA GLU A 238 10.17 -1.70 -4.17
C GLU A 238 10.49 -0.32 -3.64
N ASN A 239 11.13 0.49 -4.46
CA ASN A 239 11.33 1.90 -4.16
C ASN A 239 10.77 2.76 -5.29
N ALA A 240 10.39 3.99 -4.98
CA ALA A 240 9.86 4.91 -5.96
C ALA A 240 10.35 6.34 -5.74
N ILE A 241 10.62 7.02 -6.84
CA ILE A 241 10.78 8.47 -6.91
C ILE A 241 9.67 9.01 -7.80
N GLU A 242 8.89 9.95 -7.29
CA GLU A 242 7.80 10.60 -8.01
C GLU A 242 8.00 12.12 -8.07
N LEU A 243 7.81 12.67 -9.26
CA LEU A 243 7.95 14.09 -9.56
C LEU A 243 6.57 14.70 -9.79
N TRP A 244 6.27 15.72 -9.01
CA TRP A 244 5.02 16.47 -9.06
C TRP A 244 5.32 17.89 -9.52
N TYR A 245 4.56 18.39 -10.49
CA TYR A 245 4.76 19.74 -11.00
C TYR A 245 3.67 20.70 -10.56
N ASP A 246 4.02 21.96 -10.48
CA ASP A 246 3.10 23.09 -10.44
C ASP A 246 3.58 24.12 -11.47
N GLU A 247 2.65 24.61 -12.30
CA GLU A 247 2.94 25.41 -13.49
C GLU A 247 3.77 24.66 -14.55
N GLU A 248 4.90 25.19 -15.03
CA GLU A 248 5.62 24.64 -16.20
C GLU A 248 7.14 24.43 -15.94
N PRO A 249 7.55 23.67 -14.91
CA PRO A 249 8.96 23.36 -14.70
C PRO A 249 9.52 22.53 -15.87
N GLU A 250 10.81 22.70 -16.16
CA GLU A 250 11.51 21.94 -17.19
C GLU A 250 12.58 21.06 -16.55
N ILE A 251 12.50 19.74 -16.76
CA ILE A 251 13.60 18.85 -16.40
C ILE A 251 14.63 18.97 -17.51
N SER A 252 15.71 19.70 -17.23
CA SER A 252 16.81 19.90 -18.19
C SER A 252 17.58 18.60 -18.39
N SER A 253 17.78 17.84 -17.31
CA SER A 253 18.42 16.52 -17.34
C SER A 253 17.89 15.63 -16.22
N LEU A 254 17.81 14.34 -16.49
CA LEU A 254 17.56 13.31 -15.50
C LEU A 254 18.44 12.13 -15.85
N ASN A 255 19.28 11.72 -14.91
CA ASN A 255 20.19 10.60 -15.06
C ASN A 255 20.00 9.63 -13.88
N ILE A 256 19.78 8.36 -14.19
CA ILE A 256 19.74 7.28 -13.22
C ILE A 256 20.91 6.36 -13.49
N LEU A 257 21.84 6.29 -12.54
CA LEU A 257 22.94 5.34 -12.56
C LEU A 257 22.54 4.10 -11.77
N PHE A 258 22.71 2.93 -12.37
CA PHE A 258 22.48 1.64 -11.73
C PHE A 258 23.80 1.03 -11.25
N PHE A 259 23.73 0.16 -10.25
CA PHE A 259 24.84 -0.75 -9.95
C PHE A 259 25.06 -1.72 -11.10
N ASP A 260 26.23 -2.36 -11.15
CA ASP A 260 26.46 -3.36 -12.18
C ASP A 260 25.54 -4.58 -12.01
N ASN A 261 25.30 -5.30 -13.11
CA ASN A 261 24.37 -6.43 -13.13
C ASN A 261 24.82 -7.56 -12.19
N GLN A 262 26.10 -7.68 -11.79
CA GLN A 262 26.55 -8.72 -10.87
C GLN A 262 26.24 -8.35 -9.41
N GLU A 263 26.52 -7.12 -9.00
CA GLU A 263 26.13 -6.58 -7.68
C GLU A 263 24.61 -6.62 -7.51
N PHE A 264 23.89 -6.29 -8.57
CA PHE A 264 22.44 -6.39 -8.63
C PHE A 264 21.91 -7.84 -8.59
N LEU A 265 22.50 -8.77 -9.34
CA LEU A 265 22.07 -10.17 -9.26
C LEU A 265 22.38 -10.78 -7.88
N ALA A 266 23.45 -10.34 -7.23
CA ALA A 266 23.72 -10.68 -5.84
C ALA A 266 22.65 -10.11 -4.90
N SER A 267 22.17 -8.88 -5.15
CA SER A 267 21.09 -8.28 -4.36
C SER A 267 19.72 -8.93 -4.61
N ILE A 268 19.38 -9.28 -5.85
CA ILE A 268 18.16 -10.06 -6.15
C ILE A 268 18.23 -11.48 -5.58
N ARG A 269 19.37 -12.17 -5.73
CA ARG A 269 19.55 -13.47 -5.06
C ARG A 269 19.35 -13.31 -3.56
N SER A 270 19.93 -12.28 -2.95
CA SER A 270 19.70 -12.00 -1.53
C SER A 270 18.23 -11.75 -1.21
N MET A 271 17.42 -11.17 -2.10
CA MET A 271 15.98 -10.96 -1.90
C MET A 271 15.13 -12.21 -2.12
N VAL A 272 15.42 -13.03 -3.13
CA VAL A 272 14.75 -14.33 -3.34
C VAL A 272 15.12 -15.29 -2.21
N ASP A 273 16.39 -15.28 -1.80
CA ASP A 273 16.90 -15.99 -0.64
C ASP A 273 16.24 -15.45 0.63
N LEU A 274 16.06 -14.12 0.75
CA LEU A 274 15.33 -13.50 1.86
C LEU A 274 13.86 -13.92 1.86
N LYS A 275 13.17 -13.92 0.71
CA LYS A 275 11.78 -14.39 0.65
C LYS A 275 11.66 -15.86 1.05
N SER A 276 12.54 -16.70 0.52
CA SER A 276 12.61 -18.12 0.86
C SER A 276 12.94 -18.32 2.34
N TYR A 277 13.85 -17.51 2.88
CA TYR A 277 14.22 -17.50 4.29
C TYR A 277 13.04 -17.10 5.18
N ILE A 278 12.33 -16.02 4.84
CA ILE A 278 11.12 -15.59 5.57
C ILE A 278 10.03 -16.65 5.48
N ILE A 279 9.75 -17.23 4.30
CA ILE A 279 8.79 -18.33 4.15
C ILE A 279 9.18 -19.51 5.04
N ASN A 280 10.46 -19.87 5.10
CA ASN A 280 10.95 -20.93 5.99
C ASN A 280 10.77 -20.58 7.47
N ILE A 281 11.01 -19.34 7.87
CA ILE A 281 10.72 -18.85 9.23
C ILE A 281 9.23 -18.97 9.52
N VAL A 282 8.36 -18.49 8.64
CA VAL A 282 6.91 -18.54 8.80
C VAL A 282 6.44 -19.99 8.95
N ASN A 283 6.90 -20.89 8.08
CA ASN A 283 6.58 -22.32 8.18
C ASN A 283 7.10 -22.93 9.50
N THR A 284 8.27 -22.48 9.99
CA THR A 284 8.80 -22.91 11.28
C THR A 284 7.91 -22.42 12.44
N ILE A 285 7.40 -21.19 12.37
CA ILE A 285 6.47 -20.62 13.37
C ILE A 285 5.14 -21.38 13.35
N ILE A 286 4.60 -21.68 12.17
CA ILE A 286 3.39 -22.49 12.00
C ILE A 286 3.59 -23.85 12.69
N ALA A 287 4.68 -24.55 12.36
CA ALA A 287 5.00 -25.85 12.95
C ALA A 287 5.18 -25.76 14.48
N TYR A 288 5.82 -24.69 14.98
CA TYR A 288 5.93 -24.42 16.41
C TYR A 288 4.54 -24.31 17.05
N PHE A 289 3.64 -23.51 16.50
CA PHE A 289 2.28 -23.37 17.03
C PHE A 289 1.51 -24.68 17.02
N GLU A 290 1.66 -25.51 16.00
CA GLU A 290 1.04 -26.85 15.98
C GLU A 290 1.58 -27.75 17.09
N VAL A 291 2.90 -27.78 17.30
CA VAL A 291 3.55 -28.55 18.38
C VAL A 291 3.08 -28.12 19.76
N PHE A 292 2.86 -26.82 19.97
CA PHE A 292 2.39 -26.26 21.24
C PHE A 292 0.86 -26.16 21.35
N ASN A 293 0.12 -26.88 20.51
CA ASN A 293 -1.35 -26.96 20.52
C ASN A 293 -2.03 -25.59 20.43
N LYS A 294 -1.56 -24.77 19.48
CA LYS A 294 -2.10 -23.46 19.11
C LYS A 294 -2.65 -23.49 17.67
N PRO A 295 -3.70 -24.28 17.41
CA PRO A 295 -4.19 -24.52 16.06
C PRO A 295 -4.72 -23.25 15.36
N PHE A 296 -5.29 -22.29 16.09
CA PHE A 296 -5.80 -21.07 15.45
C PHE A 296 -4.68 -20.15 15.02
N SER A 297 -3.64 -20.00 15.85
CA SER A 297 -2.45 -19.22 15.50
C SER A 297 -1.77 -19.77 14.25
N ALA A 298 -1.61 -21.10 14.18
CA ALA A 298 -1.08 -21.77 13.00
C ALA A 298 -1.98 -21.58 11.77
N GLN A 299 -3.30 -21.71 11.93
CA GLN A 299 -4.27 -21.52 10.85
C GLN A 299 -4.22 -20.09 10.29
N PHE A 300 -4.17 -19.07 11.16
CA PHE A 300 -4.24 -17.67 10.73
C PHE A 300 -2.95 -17.25 10.03
N ILE A 301 -1.78 -17.66 10.53
CA ILE A 301 -0.51 -17.42 9.83
C ILE A 301 -0.48 -18.14 8.48
N ARG A 302 -0.94 -19.39 8.42
CA ARG A 302 -1.01 -20.14 7.15
C ARG A 302 -1.93 -19.44 6.15
N HIS A 303 -3.05 -18.91 6.61
CA HIS A 303 -3.96 -18.13 5.78
C HIS A 303 -3.31 -16.82 5.32
N ALA A 304 -2.56 -16.15 6.21
CA ALA A 304 -1.87 -14.89 5.91
C ALA A 304 -0.81 -15.02 4.79
N ILE A 305 -0.27 -16.21 4.53
CA ILE A 305 0.71 -16.43 3.45
C ILE A 305 0.11 -16.90 2.13
N GLU A 306 -1.22 -16.92 2.00
CA GLU A 306 -1.87 -17.10 0.71
C GLU A 306 -1.72 -15.83 -0.14
N ASP A 307 -1.60 -15.95 -1.47
CA ASP A 307 -1.37 -14.79 -2.37
C ASP A 307 -2.48 -13.73 -2.29
N ASN A 308 -3.68 -14.12 -1.84
CA ASN A 308 -4.85 -13.26 -1.66
C ASN A 308 -5.84 -13.87 -0.65
N PRO A 309 -5.57 -13.77 0.66
CA PRO A 309 -6.41 -14.41 1.68
C PRO A 309 -7.83 -13.83 1.66
N SER A 310 -8.83 -14.69 1.52
CA SER A 310 -10.23 -14.28 1.68
C SER A 310 -10.56 -13.98 3.15
N PRO A 311 -11.62 -13.23 3.46
CA PRO A 311 -12.09 -13.09 4.84
C PRO A 311 -12.34 -14.45 5.51
N LEU A 312 -11.92 -14.61 6.77
CA LEU A 312 -12.21 -15.80 7.57
C LEU A 312 -13.51 -15.63 8.35
N ILE A 313 -14.48 -16.50 8.11
CA ILE A 313 -15.81 -16.45 8.73
C ILE A 313 -15.99 -17.62 9.70
N PHE A 314 -16.17 -17.32 10.99
CA PHE A 314 -16.36 -18.29 12.05
C PHE A 314 -17.82 -18.30 12.55
N HIS A 315 -18.49 -19.43 12.37
CA HIS A 315 -19.89 -19.59 12.78
C HIS A 315 -20.04 -19.96 14.28
N PRO A 316 -21.22 -19.78 14.88
CA PRO A 316 -21.44 -19.93 16.33
C PRO A 316 -21.00 -21.25 16.96
N ASN A 317 -20.95 -22.34 16.20
CA ASN A 317 -20.58 -23.67 16.67
C ASN A 317 -19.07 -23.99 16.54
N ASN A 318 -18.28 -23.08 15.95
CA ASN A 318 -16.85 -23.25 15.73
C ASN A 318 -16.08 -23.30 17.06
N ALA A 319 -14.98 -24.04 17.09
CA ALA A 319 -14.13 -24.17 18.26
C ALA A 319 -13.52 -22.82 18.72
N LEU A 320 -13.20 -21.91 17.78
CA LEU A 320 -12.74 -20.55 18.07
C LEU A 320 -13.80 -19.78 18.86
N VAL A 321 -15.05 -19.82 18.41
CA VAL A 321 -16.17 -19.15 19.08
C VAL A 321 -16.38 -19.70 20.48
N LYS A 322 -16.25 -21.02 20.66
CA LYS A 322 -16.32 -21.65 21.99
C LYS A 322 -15.18 -21.19 22.91
N LEU A 323 -13.99 -20.93 22.37
CA LEU A 323 -12.85 -20.42 23.12
C LEU A 323 -13.06 -18.96 23.53
N ILE A 324 -13.53 -18.11 22.61
CA ILE A 324 -13.90 -16.72 22.86
C ILE A 324 -14.95 -16.62 23.97
N LYS A 325 -16.00 -17.45 23.91
CA LYS A 325 -17.08 -17.44 24.92
C LYS A 325 -16.61 -17.74 26.35
N LYS A 326 -15.44 -18.34 26.52
CA LYS A 326 -14.85 -18.62 27.85
C LYS A 326 -14.00 -17.48 28.38
N ASN A 327 -13.71 -16.47 27.56
CA ASN A 327 -12.79 -15.41 27.92
C ASN A 327 -13.51 -14.30 28.74
N PRO A 328 -12.86 -13.71 29.77
CA PRO A 328 -13.45 -12.61 30.53
C PRO A 328 -13.86 -11.40 29.69
N SER A 329 -13.14 -11.12 28.60
CA SER A 329 -13.48 -10.03 27.69
C SER A 329 -14.83 -10.24 27.01
N TYR A 330 -15.22 -11.49 26.75
CA TYR A 330 -16.53 -11.80 26.20
C TYR A 330 -17.67 -11.41 27.16
N ILE A 331 -17.47 -11.59 28.47
CA ILE A 331 -18.48 -11.23 29.48
C ILE A 331 -18.74 -9.71 29.43
N LYS A 332 -17.68 -8.90 29.35
CA LYS A 332 -17.79 -7.45 29.24
C LYS A 332 -18.52 -6.98 27.98
N ILE A 333 -18.29 -7.67 26.86
CA ILE A 333 -19.07 -7.44 25.63
C ILE A 333 -20.56 -7.69 25.88
N LEU A 334 -20.90 -8.78 26.59
CA LEU A 334 -22.29 -9.09 26.92
C LEU A 334 -22.92 -8.05 27.85
N GLU A 335 -22.19 -7.57 28.85
CA GLU A 335 -22.64 -6.49 29.75
C GLU A 335 -22.92 -5.21 28.96
N LYS A 336 -22.03 -4.85 28.02
CA LYS A 336 -22.22 -3.68 27.16
C LYS A 336 -23.43 -3.84 26.21
N LEU A 337 -23.63 -5.04 25.65
CA LEU A 337 -24.82 -5.34 24.87
C LEU A 337 -26.09 -5.25 25.71
N GLN A 338 -26.07 -5.77 26.94
CA GLN A 338 -27.20 -5.69 27.87
C GLN A 338 -27.54 -4.23 28.21
N GLU A 339 -26.54 -3.38 28.48
CA GLU A 339 -26.70 -1.93 28.70
C GLU A 339 -27.41 -1.27 27.50
N LYS A 340 -26.97 -1.56 26.27
CA LYS A 340 -27.57 -0.99 25.05
C LYS A 340 -29.02 -1.46 24.87
N ILE A 341 -29.30 -2.74 25.09
CA ILE A 341 -30.64 -3.32 24.95
C ILE A 341 -31.58 -2.77 26.04
N ALA A 342 -31.10 -2.59 27.27
CA ALA A 342 -31.85 -1.96 28.36
C ALA A 342 -32.28 -0.52 28.03
N ASN A 343 -31.43 0.19 27.29
CA ASN A 343 -31.72 1.52 26.78
C ASN A 343 -32.59 1.53 25.50
N GLY A 344 -33.17 0.38 25.10
CA GLY A 344 -34.04 0.26 23.94
C GLY A 344 -33.32 0.20 22.59
N ILE A 345 -31.99 0.11 22.58
CA ILE A 345 -31.18 0.04 21.35
C ILE A 345 -31.04 -1.43 20.96
N LEU A 346 -31.90 -1.89 20.05
CA LEU A 346 -31.95 -3.31 19.64
C LEU A 346 -31.05 -3.65 18.45
N LYS A 347 -30.53 -2.66 17.73
CA LYS A 347 -29.58 -2.85 16.64
C LYS A 347 -28.57 -1.72 16.67
N GLY A 348 -27.29 -2.03 16.51
CA GLY A 348 -26.26 -1.01 16.46
C GLY A 348 -24.86 -1.57 16.39
N GLU A 349 -23.92 -0.69 16.67
CA GLU A 349 -22.49 -0.99 16.69
C GLU A 349 -21.91 -0.69 18.09
N ILE A 350 -20.87 -1.43 18.45
CA ILE A 350 -20.01 -1.15 19.60
C ILE A 350 -18.58 -1.09 19.08
N TRP A 351 -17.87 -0.05 19.49
CA TRP A 351 -16.49 0.25 19.09
C TRP A 351 -15.56 0.10 20.30
N PRO A 352 -14.25 -0.15 20.10
CA PRO A 352 -13.30 -0.32 21.20
C PRO A 352 -13.29 0.86 22.19
N LYS A 353 -13.45 2.09 21.68
CA LYS A 353 -13.59 3.32 22.48
C LYS A 353 -14.74 3.29 23.50
N ASP A 354 -15.78 2.47 23.27
CA ASP A 354 -16.88 2.30 24.21
C ASP A 354 -16.46 1.59 25.51
N PHE A 355 -15.21 1.09 25.56
CA PHE A 355 -14.57 0.44 26.71
C PHE A 355 -13.37 1.24 27.26
N GLU A 356 -13.17 2.52 26.89
CA GLU A 356 -12.03 3.32 27.36
C GLU A 356 -11.97 3.47 28.89
N HIS A 357 -13.12 3.45 29.56
CA HIS A 357 -13.20 3.55 31.03
C HIS A 357 -13.11 2.19 31.73
N ASP A 358 -13.04 1.09 30.99
CA ASP A 358 -12.85 -0.23 31.56
C ASP A 358 -11.35 -0.50 31.71
N GLU A 359 -10.85 -0.58 32.94
CA GLU A 359 -9.42 -0.75 33.21
C GLU A 359 -8.80 -2.02 32.61
N THR A 360 -9.61 -3.00 32.24
CA THR A 360 -9.16 -4.28 31.67
C THR A 360 -9.20 -4.32 30.14
N MET A 361 -9.94 -3.39 29.51
CA MET A 361 -10.05 -3.29 28.06
C MET A 361 -9.38 -2.03 27.51
N LYS A 362 -9.35 -0.91 28.25
CA LYS A 362 -8.61 0.32 27.93
C LYS A 362 -8.69 0.74 26.44
N GLY A 363 -9.87 0.62 25.83
CA GLY A 363 -10.06 0.96 24.42
C GLY A 363 -9.64 -0.11 23.41
N GLN A 364 -9.36 -1.34 23.83
CA GLN A 364 -9.09 -2.52 23.00
C GLN A 364 -9.89 -3.73 23.51
N ILE A 365 -10.32 -4.61 22.60
CA ILE A 365 -11.06 -5.82 22.95
C ILE A 365 -10.19 -7.01 22.57
N ASN A 366 -9.35 -7.42 23.52
CA ASN A 366 -8.41 -8.52 23.34
C ASN A 366 -8.89 -9.77 24.08
N PHE A 367 -8.63 -10.94 23.52
CA PHE A 367 -8.94 -12.21 24.15
C PHE A 367 -7.67 -12.84 24.72
N ASP A 368 -7.57 -12.81 26.05
CA ASP A 368 -6.45 -13.34 26.81
C ASP A 368 -6.44 -14.88 26.81
N SER A 369 -6.11 -15.48 25.67
CA SER A 369 -5.89 -16.91 25.47
C SER A 369 -4.61 -17.07 24.67
N PRO A 370 -3.68 -17.96 25.07
CA PRO A 370 -2.41 -18.12 24.36
C PRO A 370 -2.55 -18.38 22.85
N ASP A 371 -3.62 -19.03 22.40
CA ASP A 371 -3.87 -19.29 20.97
C ASP A 371 -4.62 -18.13 20.29
N LEU A 372 -5.49 -17.42 21.02
CA LEU A 372 -6.19 -16.26 20.43
C LEU A 372 -5.30 -15.04 20.34
N ALA A 373 -4.34 -14.88 21.24
CA ALA A 373 -3.59 -13.66 21.34
C ALA A 373 -2.69 -13.42 20.10
N THR A 374 -2.25 -14.47 19.40
CA THR A 374 -1.56 -14.39 18.10
C THR A 374 -2.47 -14.53 16.88
N SER A 375 -3.78 -14.69 17.10
CA SER A 375 -4.78 -14.88 16.04
C SER A 375 -5.73 -13.68 15.93
N LEU A 376 -6.01 -13.00 17.03
CA LEU A 376 -6.93 -11.86 17.10
C LEU A 376 -6.16 -10.65 17.64
N HIS A 377 -6.01 -9.62 16.82
CA HIS A 377 -5.20 -8.43 17.08
C HIS A 377 -6.08 -7.25 17.55
N GLY A 378 -7.15 -7.59 18.27
CA GLY A 378 -8.08 -6.67 18.91
C GLY A 378 -9.29 -6.37 18.03
N ILE A 379 -10.47 -6.78 18.51
CA ILE A 379 -11.74 -6.58 17.78
C ILE A 379 -11.93 -5.09 17.47
N LYS A 380 -12.05 -4.76 16.19
CA LYS A 380 -12.17 -3.39 15.69
C LYS A 380 -13.61 -2.87 15.75
N LYS A 381 -14.60 -3.75 15.65
CA LYS A 381 -16.03 -3.41 15.67
C LYS A 381 -16.88 -4.60 16.10
N ILE A 382 -18.00 -4.33 16.77
CA ILE A 382 -19.05 -5.32 17.04
C ILE A 382 -20.36 -4.81 16.44
N GLU A 383 -20.97 -5.59 15.55
CA GLU A 383 -22.32 -5.32 15.05
C GLU A 383 -23.31 -6.26 15.70
N TYR A 384 -24.47 -5.77 16.17
CA TYR A 384 -25.46 -6.61 16.81
C TYR A 384 -26.90 -6.31 16.38
N ASN A 385 -27.74 -7.33 16.50
CA ASN A 385 -29.18 -7.28 16.31
C ASN A 385 -29.87 -8.18 17.35
N ALA A 386 -30.68 -7.56 18.19
CA ALA A 386 -31.45 -8.17 19.26
C ALA A 386 -32.93 -8.24 18.90
N LYS A 387 -33.56 -9.38 19.21
CA LYS A 387 -35.01 -9.58 19.09
C LYS A 387 -35.58 -9.99 20.43
N SER A 388 -36.64 -9.32 20.87
CA SER A 388 -37.36 -9.74 22.07
C SER A 388 -38.02 -11.10 21.84
N SER A 389 -37.90 -11.99 22.82
CA SER A 389 -38.46 -13.36 22.83
C SER A 389 -39.39 -13.61 24.02
N GLY A 390 -39.76 -12.55 24.76
CA GLY A 390 -40.61 -12.60 25.94
C GLY A 390 -40.27 -11.51 26.96
N ASN A 391 -40.93 -11.52 28.13
CA ASN A 391 -40.67 -10.55 29.20
C ASN A 391 -39.18 -10.56 29.55
N ASN A 392 -38.50 -9.47 29.23
CA ASN A 392 -37.11 -9.18 29.54
C ASN A 392 -36.06 -10.12 28.90
N LYS A 393 -36.44 -10.95 27.92
CA LYS A 393 -35.56 -11.93 27.28
C LYS A 393 -35.31 -11.57 25.82
N PHE A 394 -34.04 -11.46 25.43
CA PHE A 394 -33.62 -11.10 24.08
C PHE A 394 -32.73 -12.16 23.46
N GLU A 395 -33.01 -12.51 22.21
CA GLU A 395 -32.10 -13.26 21.35
C GLU A 395 -31.23 -12.28 20.56
N VAL A 396 -29.93 -12.33 20.79
CA VAL A 396 -28.95 -11.40 20.22
C VAL A 396 -28.04 -12.16 19.26
N LYS A 397 -28.01 -11.70 18.01
CA LYS A 397 -27.01 -12.10 17.02
C LYS A 397 -26.02 -10.97 16.88
N PHE A 398 -24.73 -11.27 16.96
CA PHE A 398 -23.69 -10.26 16.77
C PHE A 398 -22.45 -10.83 16.10
N ILE A 399 -21.72 -9.94 15.44
CA ILE A 399 -20.50 -10.24 14.69
C ILE A 399 -19.38 -9.43 15.34
N LEU A 400 -18.30 -10.10 15.73
CA LEU A 400 -17.03 -9.44 16.07
C LEU A 400 -16.20 -9.35 14.81
N PHE A 401 -15.78 -8.14 14.45
CA PHE A 401 -14.90 -7.86 13.32
C PHE A 401 -13.49 -7.60 13.80
N ASP A 402 -12.52 -8.30 13.21
CA ASP A 402 -11.10 -8.06 13.40
C ASP A 402 -10.38 -7.98 12.05
N ILE A 403 -9.18 -7.44 12.06
CA ILE A 403 -8.26 -7.45 10.92
C ILE A 403 -7.01 -8.15 11.42
N TYR A 404 -6.63 -9.24 10.76
CA TYR A 404 -5.36 -9.87 11.03
C TYR A 404 -4.25 -9.01 10.44
N ASP A 405 -3.57 -8.23 11.27
CA ASP A 405 -2.42 -7.39 10.90
C ASP A 405 -1.23 -7.59 11.86
N PHE A 406 0.01 -7.70 11.37
CA PHE A 406 1.16 -7.84 12.28
C PHE A 406 1.55 -6.49 12.87
N GLN A 407 0.74 -5.95 13.77
CA GLN A 407 1.11 -4.73 14.48
C GLN A 407 2.09 -5.04 15.60
N LYS A 408 3.26 -4.41 15.53
CA LYS A 408 4.35 -4.50 16.51
C LYS A 408 3.91 -4.24 17.96
N GLU A 409 2.87 -3.43 18.12
CA GLU A 409 2.35 -2.94 19.39
C GLU A 409 1.37 -3.91 20.07
N ASP A 410 0.70 -4.77 19.30
CA ASP A 410 -0.38 -5.65 19.79
C ASP A 410 0.10 -7.08 20.13
N THR A 411 1.42 -7.32 20.14
CA THR A 411 1.91 -8.70 20.33
C THR A 411 1.79 -9.18 21.77
N PRO A 412 1.21 -10.37 22.01
CA PRO A 412 1.03 -10.89 23.36
C PRO A 412 2.34 -11.30 24.04
N SER A 413 2.29 -11.45 25.35
CA SER A 413 3.44 -11.72 26.23
C SER A 413 3.92 -13.18 26.25
N PHE A 414 3.31 -14.11 25.49
CA PHE A 414 3.51 -15.54 25.73
C PHE A 414 4.80 -16.14 25.12
N LEU A 415 5.46 -15.49 24.16
CA LEU A 415 6.77 -15.95 23.68
C LEU A 415 7.78 -15.71 24.81
N SER A 416 8.14 -16.79 25.50
CA SER A 416 9.07 -16.80 26.62
C SER A 416 10.47 -16.38 26.15
N GLY A 417 10.74 -15.08 26.24
CA GLY A 417 12.01 -14.46 25.85
C GLY A 417 11.78 -13.23 24.98
N GLN A 418 11.94 -12.03 25.57
CA GLN A 418 11.78 -10.76 24.85
C GLN A 418 12.61 -10.69 23.55
N PHE A 419 13.80 -11.32 23.53
CA PHE A 419 14.66 -11.36 22.34
C PHE A 419 14.12 -12.22 21.19
N ILE A 420 13.60 -13.42 21.48
CA ILE A 420 13.03 -14.31 20.46
C ILE A 420 11.75 -13.69 19.90
N LYS A 421 10.95 -13.08 20.78
CA LYS A 421 9.74 -12.32 20.40
C LYS A 421 10.06 -11.22 19.39
N GLN A 422 10.98 -10.32 19.72
CA GLN A 422 11.27 -9.18 18.84
C GLN A 422 11.87 -9.64 17.51
N SER A 423 12.69 -10.69 17.53
CA SER A 423 13.30 -11.23 16.31
C SER A 423 12.24 -11.81 15.38
N ILE A 424 11.32 -12.64 15.90
CA ILE A 424 10.23 -13.21 15.09
C ILE A 424 9.34 -12.10 14.52
N ILE A 425 8.95 -11.12 15.33
CA ILE A 425 8.13 -9.99 14.87
C ILE A 425 8.85 -9.25 13.75
N ASN A 426 10.12 -8.90 13.93
CA ASN A 426 10.87 -8.21 12.89
C ASN A 426 10.94 -9.02 11.59
N GLU A 427 10.99 -10.36 11.65
CA GLU A 427 10.97 -11.20 10.45
C GLU A 427 9.56 -11.33 9.84
N LEU A 428 8.49 -11.31 10.63
CA LEU A 428 7.11 -11.29 10.14
C LEU A 428 6.77 -9.92 9.52
N ASP A 429 7.19 -8.81 10.15
CA ASP A 429 7.11 -7.46 9.61
C ASP A 429 7.82 -7.39 8.26
N LYS A 430 9.05 -7.93 8.17
CA LYS A 430 9.75 -8.08 6.89
C LYS A 430 8.96 -8.94 5.91
N GLY A 431 8.28 -9.99 6.38
CA GLY A 431 7.41 -10.81 5.54
C GLY A 431 6.23 -10.03 4.97
N GLU A 432 5.64 -9.12 5.75
CA GLU A 432 4.62 -8.19 5.27
C GLU A 432 5.21 -7.19 4.26
N ASP A 433 6.38 -6.60 4.56
CA ASP A 433 7.14 -5.69 3.68
C ASP A 433 7.61 -6.37 2.37
N LEU A 434 7.72 -7.69 2.36
CA LEU A 434 8.05 -8.50 1.18
C LEU A 434 6.81 -9.05 0.47
N GLY A 435 5.63 -8.81 1.06
CA GLY A 435 4.33 -9.33 0.63
C GLY A 435 4.26 -10.83 0.57
N ILE A 436 4.95 -11.49 1.50
CA ILE A 436 4.77 -12.91 1.83
C ILE A 436 3.59 -13.05 2.79
N ILE A 437 3.39 -12.07 3.66
CA ILE A 437 2.33 -12.04 4.64
C ILE A 437 1.32 -10.96 4.22
N HIS A 438 0.04 -11.31 4.34
CA HIS A 438 -1.08 -10.52 3.88
C HIS A 438 -2.10 -10.36 5.01
N ASN A 439 -2.62 -9.15 5.13
CA ASN A 439 -3.69 -8.85 6.09
C ASN A 439 -5.03 -9.35 5.54
N PHE A 440 -5.91 -9.80 6.43
CA PHE A 440 -7.26 -10.25 6.05
C PHE A 440 -8.29 -9.96 7.13
N GLU A 441 -9.54 -9.87 6.72
CA GLU A 441 -10.67 -9.65 7.62
C GLU A 441 -11.07 -10.95 8.33
N ILE A 442 -11.47 -10.83 9.59
CA ILE A 442 -11.99 -11.92 10.40
C ILE A 442 -13.39 -11.54 10.88
N GLU A 443 -14.35 -12.42 10.61
CA GLU A 443 -15.71 -12.30 11.12
C GLU A 443 -16.05 -13.44 12.07
N ILE A 444 -16.47 -13.11 13.28
CA ILE A 444 -16.82 -14.10 14.30
C ILE A 444 -18.30 -13.93 14.65
N HIS A 445 -19.13 -14.86 14.19
CA HIS A 445 -20.57 -14.82 14.33
C HIS A 445 -21.00 -15.51 15.62
N LEU A 446 -21.76 -14.80 16.45
CA LEU A 446 -22.22 -15.28 17.75
C LEU A 446 -23.74 -15.14 17.91
N ASN A 447 -24.30 -16.09 18.65
CA ASN A 447 -25.67 -16.05 19.15
C ASN A 447 -25.64 -16.14 20.68
N GLN A 448 -26.41 -15.28 21.34
CA GLN A 448 -26.53 -15.22 22.79
C GLN A 448 -27.97 -14.88 23.20
N THR A 449 -28.43 -15.47 24.30
CA THR A 449 -29.63 -15.00 24.99
C THR A 449 -29.21 -14.06 26.11
N ILE A 450 -29.78 -12.86 26.14
CA ILE A 450 -29.54 -11.83 27.16
C ILE A 450 -30.84 -11.56 27.91
N TYR A 451 -30.75 -11.44 29.23
CA TYR A 451 -31.85 -11.04 30.09
C TYR A 451 -31.60 -9.61 30.58
N VAL A 452 -32.60 -8.74 30.44
CA VAL A 452 -32.52 -7.34 30.87
C VAL A 452 -33.37 -7.17 32.11
N HIS A 453 -32.75 -6.89 33.25
CA HIS A 453 -33.44 -6.76 34.53
C HIS A 453 -34.00 -5.37 34.74
#